data_AF-A0A3D3JWZ8-F1
#
_entry.id   AF-A0A3D3JWZ8-F1
#
_cell.length_a   1.000
_cell.length_b   1.000
_cell.length_c   1.000
_cell.angle_alpha   90.00
_cell.angle_beta   90.00
_cell.angle_gamma   90.00
#
_symmetry.space_group_name_H-M   'P 1'
#
loop_
_entity.id
_entity.type
_entity.pdbx_description
1 polymer ?
#
loop_
_entity_poly.entity_id
_entity_poly.type
_entity_poly.pdbx_seq_one_letter_code
_entity_poly.pdbx_strand_id
1 'polypeptide(L)'
;MAAEFTKRDYSLVGLDSKLAEENGLANAEWYASDIPRKRMKELIQRRNGPAIRDTVVWFTLLIVSGTAGYMLWGSWWAIIPFVIYGVLYGSASDSRWHECGHRTAFRTKWMNDVVYEIASFMVLRESVPWRWSHTRHHTDTIIVGRDPEIPSPRPPDLLGIALAVFSLKSGPKELSKVLLHCTGRLNAAEETYIPEEERYKVYRNARIWVMIYAVVIAAVIISGSILPLMYIGLPSFYGAWEMLLCGLTQHIGLAEDVLDHRLNCRTV
;
A
#
# COMPACT_ATOMS: atom_id res chain seq x y z
N MET A 1 -19.18 -15.76 34.66
CA MET A 1 -17.79 -15.25 34.74
C MET A 1 -17.59 -14.30 33.58
N ALA A 2 -17.14 -13.07 33.82
CA ALA A 2 -16.77 -12.18 32.72
C ALA A 2 -15.57 -12.82 32.00
N ALA A 3 -15.64 -13.00 30.69
CA ALA A 3 -14.50 -13.45 29.92
C ALA A 3 -13.38 -12.41 30.09
N GLU A 4 -12.22 -12.85 30.59
CA GLU A 4 -11.06 -11.98 30.76
C GLU A 4 -10.53 -11.62 29.37
N PHE A 5 -10.57 -10.33 29.03
CA PHE A 5 -10.10 -9.86 27.72
C PHE A 5 -8.57 -9.79 27.73
N THR A 6 -7.91 -10.79 27.15
CA THR A 6 -6.49 -10.69 26.84
C THR A 6 -6.30 -9.93 25.53
N LYS A 7 -5.63 -8.78 25.60
CA LYS A 7 -5.27 -8.01 24.41
C LYS A 7 -4.33 -8.85 23.54
N ARG A 8 -4.71 -9.07 22.28
CA ARG A 8 -3.89 -9.78 21.29
C ARG A 8 -2.64 -8.96 20.91
N ASP A 9 -1.55 -9.66 20.61
CA ASP A 9 -0.28 -9.09 20.16
C ASP A 9 -0.16 -9.19 18.63
N TYR A 10 -0.40 -8.07 17.94
CA TYR A 10 -0.33 -8.03 16.47
C TYR A 10 1.11 -7.97 15.92
N SER A 11 2.12 -8.02 16.78
CA SER A 11 3.53 -8.00 16.36
C SER A 11 3.92 -9.28 15.63
N LEU A 12 4.63 -9.15 14.51
CA LEU A 12 5.15 -10.30 13.75
C LEU A 12 6.22 -11.10 14.49
N VAL A 13 6.82 -10.52 15.53
CA VAL A 13 7.86 -11.13 16.37
C VAL A 13 7.38 -11.35 17.80
N GLY A 14 6.07 -11.24 18.01
CA GLY A 14 5.40 -11.27 19.31
C GLY A 14 4.93 -12.66 19.75
N LEU A 15 4.09 -12.67 20.79
CA LEU A 15 3.54 -13.91 21.36
C LEU A 15 2.60 -14.61 20.37
N ASP A 16 1.64 -13.88 19.79
CA ASP A 16 0.65 -14.46 18.88
C ASP A 16 1.27 -14.99 17.58
N SER A 17 2.43 -14.46 17.15
CA SER A 17 3.18 -15.03 16.03
C SER A 17 3.55 -16.50 16.29
N LYS A 18 4.03 -16.80 17.50
CA LYS A 18 4.34 -18.18 17.92
C LYS A 18 3.08 -19.01 18.08
N LEU A 19 2.03 -18.46 18.70
CA LEU A 19 0.76 -19.16 18.86
C LEU A 19 0.11 -19.51 17.51
N ALA A 20 0.21 -18.63 16.51
CA ALA A 20 -0.29 -18.90 15.17
C ALA A 20 0.45 -20.08 14.51
N GLU A 21 1.76 -20.17 14.70
CA GLU A 21 2.55 -21.32 14.22
C GLU A 21 2.19 -22.61 14.97
N GLU A 22 2.13 -22.57 16.31
CA GLU A 22 1.78 -23.72 17.16
C GLU A 22 0.38 -24.26 16.88
N ASN A 23 -0.58 -23.37 16.57
CA ASN A 23 -1.95 -23.74 16.22
C ASN A 23 -2.12 -24.11 14.74
N GLY A 24 -1.05 -24.15 13.95
CA GLY A 24 -1.09 -24.54 12.55
C GLY A 24 -1.80 -23.55 11.63
N LEU A 25 -1.84 -22.27 12.00
CA LEU A 25 -2.43 -21.19 11.20
C LEU A 25 -1.43 -20.58 10.19
N ALA A 26 -0.13 -20.75 10.42
CA ALA A 26 0.91 -20.19 9.55
C ALA A 26 1.10 -21.04 8.28
N ASN A 27 0.97 -20.41 7.10
CA ASN A 27 1.04 -21.08 5.78
C ASN A 27 0.07 -22.29 5.67
N ALA A 28 -1.08 -22.19 6.32
CA ALA A 28 -2.05 -23.28 6.38
C ALA A 28 -2.82 -23.45 5.06
N GLU A 29 -3.56 -24.55 4.95
CA GLU A 29 -4.47 -24.76 3.82
C GLU A 29 -5.74 -23.92 4.00
N TRP A 30 -5.96 -22.98 3.07
CA TRP A 30 -7.12 -22.12 3.05
C TRP A 30 -8.29 -22.75 2.31
N TYR A 31 -9.51 -22.35 2.65
CA TYR A 31 -10.68 -22.65 1.82
C TYR A 31 -10.43 -22.23 0.37
N ALA A 32 -10.62 -23.18 -0.56
CA ALA A 32 -10.59 -22.96 -1.99
C ALA A 32 -11.93 -23.36 -2.60
N SER A 33 -12.51 -22.50 -3.42
CA SER A 33 -13.72 -22.84 -4.17
C SER A 33 -13.46 -24.01 -5.13
N ASP A 34 -14.44 -24.90 -5.25
CA ASP A 34 -14.39 -26.06 -6.15
C ASP A 34 -14.51 -25.64 -7.63
N ILE A 35 -13.40 -25.13 -8.16
CA ILE A 35 -13.25 -24.71 -9.56
C ILE A 35 -12.13 -25.54 -10.17
N PRO A 36 -12.42 -26.33 -11.22
CA PRO A 36 -11.38 -27.11 -11.91
C PRO A 36 -10.22 -26.22 -12.38
N ARG A 37 -8.98 -26.69 -12.21
CA ARG A 37 -7.77 -25.93 -12.58
C ARG A 37 -7.80 -25.38 -14.01
N LYS A 38 -8.36 -26.13 -14.96
CA LYS A 38 -8.54 -25.68 -16.36
C LYS A 38 -9.44 -24.46 -16.43
N ARG A 39 -10.59 -24.50 -15.74
CA ARG A 39 -11.54 -23.39 -15.71
C ARG A 39 -10.95 -22.17 -15.01
N MET A 40 -10.24 -22.36 -13.89
CA MET A 40 -9.55 -21.27 -13.20
C MET A 40 -8.57 -20.56 -14.14
N LYS A 41 -7.75 -21.30 -14.90
CA LYS A 41 -6.81 -20.73 -15.88
C LYS A 41 -7.51 -19.90 -16.97
N GLU A 42 -8.70 -20.31 -17.41
CA GLU A 42 -9.49 -19.56 -18.39
C GLU A 42 -10.02 -18.23 -17.82
N LEU A 43 -10.40 -18.22 -16.54
CA LEU A 43 -10.97 -17.06 -15.86
C LEU A 43 -9.91 -15.98 -15.54
N ILE A 44 -8.66 -16.38 -15.26
CA ILE A 44 -7.58 -15.45 -14.85
C ILE A 44 -6.70 -14.98 -16.02
N GLN A 45 -7.21 -15.05 -17.26
CA GLN A 45 -6.44 -14.67 -18.45
C GLN A 45 -6.12 -13.17 -18.46
N ARG A 46 -4.81 -12.86 -18.45
CA ARG A 46 -4.30 -11.48 -18.44
C ARG A 46 -4.23 -10.91 -19.86
N ARG A 47 -4.54 -9.63 -20.00
CA ARG A 47 -4.46 -8.89 -21.27
C ARG A 47 -3.89 -7.50 -21.02
N ASN A 48 -3.02 -7.01 -21.91
CA ASN A 48 -2.42 -5.69 -21.73
C ASN A 48 -3.40 -4.53 -21.99
N GLY A 49 -4.33 -4.69 -22.94
CA GLY A 49 -5.18 -3.60 -23.44
C GLY A 49 -5.92 -2.81 -22.35
N PRO A 50 -6.67 -3.46 -21.45
CA PRO A 50 -7.39 -2.75 -20.38
C PRO A 50 -6.47 -1.94 -19.47
N ALA A 51 -5.40 -2.56 -18.96
CA ALA A 51 -4.46 -1.88 -18.07
C ALA A 51 -3.70 -0.75 -18.78
N ILE A 52 -3.32 -0.90 -20.06
CA ILE A 52 -2.72 0.19 -20.84
C ILE A 52 -3.68 1.38 -20.95
N ARG A 53 -4.95 1.14 -21.32
CA ARG A 53 -5.97 2.19 -21.41
C ARG A 53 -6.11 2.91 -20.06
N ASP A 54 -6.24 2.16 -18.97
CA ASP A 54 -6.49 2.74 -17.64
C ASP A 54 -5.26 3.48 -17.10
N THR A 55 -4.04 3.05 -17.47
CA THR A 55 -2.81 3.79 -17.20
C THR A 55 -2.73 5.08 -18.01
N VAL A 56 -3.08 5.07 -19.30
CA VAL A 56 -3.10 6.28 -20.14
C VAL A 56 -4.11 7.30 -19.61
N VAL A 57 -5.35 6.87 -19.34
CA VAL A 57 -6.39 7.74 -18.78
C VAL A 57 -5.93 8.37 -17.47
N TRP A 58 -5.33 7.58 -16.59
CA TRP A 58 -4.83 8.06 -15.31
C TRP A 58 -3.74 9.13 -15.44
N PHE A 59 -2.71 8.90 -16.26
CA PHE A 59 -1.67 9.90 -16.48
C PHE A 59 -2.19 11.14 -17.22
N THR A 60 -3.11 10.97 -18.19
CA THR A 60 -3.74 12.12 -18.85
C THR A 60 -4.49 12.98 -17.84
N LEU A 61 -5.27 12.38 -16.94
CA LEU A 61 -6.01 13.12 -15.92
C LEU A 61 -5.07 13.79 -14.89
N LEU A 62 -3.98 13.13 -14.50
CA LEU A 62 -2.94 13.73 -13.66
C LEU A 62 -2.29 14.95 -14.34
N ILE A 63 -1.92 14.83 -15.62
CA ILE A 63 -1.30 15.93 -16.37
C ILE A 63 -2.29 17.10 -16.53
N VAL A 64 -3.55 16.83 -16.88
CA VAL A 64 -4.56 17.87 -17.08
C VAL A 64 -4.88 18.57 -15.77
N SER A 65 -5.17 17.83 -14.70
CA SER A 65 -5.45 18.41 -13.38
C SER A 65 -4.24 19.12 -12.81
N GLY A 66 -3.04 18.53 -12.93
CA GLY A 66 -1.80 19.14 -12.51
C GLY A 66 -1.49 20.44 -13.24
N THR A 67 -1.70 20.48 -14.56
CA THR A 67 -1.51 21.70 -15.38
C THR A 67 -2.52 22.78 -15.00
N ALA A 68 -3.80 22.42 -14.82
CA ALA A 68 -4.81 23.35 -14.35
C ALA A 68 -4.47 23.92 -12.96
N GLY A 69 -3.96 23.08 -12.05
CA GLY A 69 -3.47 23.50 -10.74
C GLY A 69 -2.31 24.49 -10.83
N TYR A 70 -1.39 24.30 -11.77
CA TYR A 70 -0.30 25.24 -12.05
C TYR A 70 -0.83 26.58 -12.56
N MET A 71 -1.69 26.55 -13.58
CA MET A 71 -2.21 27.77 -14.24
C MET A 71 -3.04 28.63 -13.28
N LEU A 72 -3.70 28.01 -12.30
CA LEU A 72 -4.51 28.69 -11.30
C LEU A 72 -3.74 28.98 -10.00
N TRP A 73 -2.46 28.61 -9.92
CA TRP A 73 -1.64 28.77 -8.72
C TRP A 73 -1.58 30.24 -8.27
N GLY A 74 -1.66 30.45 -6.95
CA GLY A 74 -1.80 31.79 -6.37
C GLY A 74 -3.26 32.27 -6.27
N SER A 75 -4.23 31.50 -6.77
CA SER A 75 -5.66 31.74 -6.55
C SER A 75 -6.33 30.59 -5.78
N TRP A 76 -7.45 30.88 -5.11
CA TRP A 76 -8.27 29.87 -4.45
C TRP A 76 -8.83 28.81 -5.42
N TRP A 77 -8.91 29.12 -6.72
CA TRP A 77 -9.36 28.19 -7.75
C TRP A 77 -8.39 27.03 -7.98
N ALA A 78 -7.12 27.13 -7.56
CA ALA A 78 -6.16 26.03 -7.64
C ALA A 78 -6.54 24.83 -6.74
N ILE A 79 -7.39 25.02 -5.72
CA ILE A 79 -7.78 23.94 -4.82
C ILE A 79 -8.49 22.81 -5.58
N ILE A 80 -9.43 23.14 -6.46
CA ILE A 80 -10.22 22.15 -7.21
C ILE A 80 -9.33 21.20 -8.03
N PRO A 81 -8.46 21.67 -8.93
CA PRO A 81 -7.59 20.79 -9.70
C PRO A 81 -6.58 20.06 -8.82
N PHE A 82 -6.07 20.66 -7.73
CA PHE A 82 -5.17 19.94 -6.82
C PHE A 82 -5.88 18.85 -6.03
N VAL A 83 -7.14 19.02 -5.62
CA VAL A 83 -7.91 17.92 -5.00
C VAL A 83 -8.06 16.76 -5.98
N ILE A 84 -8.40 17.03 -7.24
CA ILE A 84 -8.50 16.00 -8.29
C ILE A 84 -7.15 15.32 -8.51
N TYR A 85 -6.09 16.11 -8.68
CA TYR A 85 -4.72 15.61 -8.84
C TYR A 85 -4.31 14.73 -7.65
N GLY A 86 -4.60 15.17 -6.43
CA GLY A 86 -4.34 14.46 -5.20
C GLY A 86 -5.01 13.10 -5.15
N VAL A 87 -6.32 13.03 -5.41
CA VAL A 87 -7.07 11.77 -5.40
C VAL A 87 -6.52 10.80 -6.45
N LEU A 88 -6.23 11.30 -7.66
CA LEU A 88 -5.60 10.49 -8.71
C LEU A 88 -4.19 10.03 -8.30
N TYR A 89 -3.44 10.86 -7.58
CA TYR A 89 -2.08 10.56 -7.18
C TYR A 89 -2.04 9.57 -6.00
N GLY A 90 -2.75 9.88 -4.91
CA GLY A 90 -2.74 9.11 -3.67
C GLY A 90 -3.65 7.89 -3.76
N SER A 91 -4.94 8.08 -4.07
CA SER A 91 -5.91 6.99 -4.00
C SER A 91 -5.91 6.09 -5.23
N ALA A 92 -5.96 6.66 -6.44
CA ALA A 92 -6.02 5.83 -7.65
C ALA A 92 -4.73 5.01 -7.91
N SER A 93 -3.61 5.42 -7.31
CA SER A 93 -2.37 4.63 -7.31
C SER A 93 -2.47 3.33 -6.52
N ASP A 94 -3.34 3.23 -5.51
CA ASP A 94 -3.43 2.04 -4.65
C ASP A 94 -3.83 0.78 -5.42
N SER A 95 -4.88 0.86 -6.22
CA SER A 95 -5.30 -0.24 -7.11
C SER A 95 -4.19 -0.68 -8.07
N ARG A 96 -3.37 0.27 -8.56
CA ARG A 96 -2.25 0.00 -9.45
C ARG A 96 -1.09 -0.63 -8.71
N TRP A 97 -0.80 -0.17 -7.50
CA TRP A 97 0.14 -0.79 -6.59
C TRP A 97 -0.27 -2.24 -6.31
N HIS A 98 -1.54 -2.50 -6.00
CA HIS A 98 -2.06 -3.83 -5.68
C HIS A 98 -1.96 -4.78 -6.87
N GLU A 99 -2.64 -4.47 -7.98
CA GLU A 99 -2.71 -5.37 -9.14
C GLU A 99 -1.38 -5.53 -9.87
N CYS A 100 -0.57 -4.47 -9.96
CA CYS A 100 0.76 -4.59 -10.57
C CYS A 100 1.76 -5.26 -9.62
N GLY A 101 1.54 -5.18 -8.30
CA GLY A 101 2.28 -5.94 -7.28
C GLY A 101 2.11 -7.45 -7.46
N HIS A 102 0.87 -7.89 -7.71
CA HIS A 102 0.51 -9.28 -8.07
C HIS A 102 0.89 -9.67 -9.50
N ARG A 103 1.29 -8.69 -10.32
CA ARG A 103 1.57 -8.84 -11.76
C ARG A 103 0.37 -9.40 -12.54
N THR A 104 -0.84 -9.04 -12.13
CA THR A 104 -2.11 -9.48 -12.73
C THR A 104 -2.66 -8.48 -13.74
N ALA A 105 -2.36 -7.19 -13.57
CA ALA A 105 -2.87 -6.12 -14.44
C ALA A 105 -2.47 -6.30 -15.92
N PHE A 106 -1.18 -6.56 -16.18
CA PHE A 106 -0.68 -6.76 -17.55
C PHE A 106 -0.28 -8.22 -17.80
N ARG A 107 -0.47 -8.68 -19.04
CA ARG A 107 0.15 -9.93 -19.53
C ARG A 107 1.67 -9.79 -19.60
N THR A 108 2.16 -8.62 -20.00
CA THR A 108 3.60 -8.33 -20.12
C THR A 108 4.18 -7.95 -18.76
N LYS A 109 5.14 -8.75 -18.26
CA LYS A 109 5.67 -8.63 -16.90
C LYS A 109 6.25 -7.24 -16.57
N TRP A 110 7.13 -6.72 -17.42
CA TRP A 110 7.82 -5.45 -17.14
C TRP A 110 6.86 -4.25 -17.02
N MET A 111 5.71 -4.29 -17.71
CA MET A 111 4.71 -3.22 -17.62
C MET A 111 4.11 -3.14 -16.21
N ASN A 112 3.84 -4.31 -15.59
CA ASN A 112 3.46 -4.34 -14.18
C ASN A 112 4.57 -3.75 -13.31
N ASP A 113 5.82 -4.18 -13.50
CA ASP A 113 6.92 -3.74 -12.64
C ASP A 113 7.15 -2.21 -12.74
N VAL A 114 7.00 -1.59 -13.92
CA VAL A 114 7.10 -0.12 -14.08
C VAL A 114 5.96 0.61 -13.40
N VAL A 115 4.71 0.22 -13.66
CA VAL A 115 3.54 0.87 -13.05
C VAL A 115 3.55 0.67 -11.53
N TYR A 116 4.00 -0.50 -11.07
CA TYR A 116 4.15 -0.82 -9.66
C TYR A 116 5.10 0.14 -8.95
N GLU A 117 6.31 0.36 -9.48
CA GLU A 117 7.29 1.27 -8.85
C GLU A 117 6.76 2.71 -8.76
N ILE A 118 6.10 3.19 -9.81
CA ILE A 118 5.50 4.54 -9.82
C ILE A 118 4.37 4.62 -8.79
N ALA A 119 3.43 3.68 -8.82
CA ALA A 119 2.30 3.65 -7.89
C ALA A 119 2.77 3.53 -6.43
N SER A 120 3.74 2.64 -6.16
CA SER A 120 4.43 2.49 -4.87
C SER A 120 4.92 3.82 -4.32
N PHE A 121 5.68 4.57 -5.12
CA PHE A 121 6.18 5.88 -4.73
C PHE A 121 5.03 6.85 -4.42
N MET A 122 4.01 6.87 -5.26
CA MET A 122 2.89 7.79 -5.12
C MET A 122 2.03 7.51 -3.88
N VAL A 123 1.88 6.24 -3.46
CA VAL A 123 1.13 5.87 -2.25
C VAL A 123 1.98 5.76 -0.97
N LEU A 124 3.24 6.20 -1.00
CA LEU A 124 4.18 6.06 0.13
C LEU A 124 4.39 4.61 0.58
N ARG A 125 4.41 3.67 -0.37
CA ARG A 125 4.72 2.26 -0.12
C ARG A 125 6.00 1.84 -0.84
N GLU A 126 7.12 1.77 -0.13
CA GLU A 126 8.37 1.31 -0.71
C GLU A 126 8.20 -0.07 -1.36
N SER A 127 8.51 -0.16 -2.64
CA SER A 127 8.06 -1.25 -3.52
C SER A 127 8.52 -2.64 -3.06
N VAL A 128 9.73 -2.80 -2.54
CA VAL A 128 10.23 -4.12 -2.15
C VAL A 128 9.64 -4.59 -0.81
N PRO A 129 9.74 -3.81 0.29
CA PRO A 129 9.09 -4.21 1.55
C PRO A 129 7.60 -4.47 1.38
N TRP A 130 6.89 -3.59 0.67
CA TRP A 130 5.44 -3.74 0.49
C TRP A 130 5.05 -4.92 -0.40
N ARG A 131 5.84 -5.29 -1.42
CA ARG A 131 5.57 -6.51 -2.19
C ARG A 131 5.60 -7.76 -1.33
N TRP A 132 6.60 -7.86 -0.45
CA TRP A 132 6.79 -9.02 0.40
C TRP A 132 5.84 -9.03 1.61
N SER A 133 5.59 -7.86 2.20
CA SER A 133 4.52 -7.65 3.18
C SER A 133 3.18 -8.09 2.62
N HIS A 134 2.85 -7.67 1.40
CA HIS A 134 1.56 -7.99 0.80
C HIS A 134 1.47 -9.46 0.38
N THR A 135 2.57 -10.06 -0.06
CA THR A 135 2.63 -11.52 -0.27
C THR A 135 2.38 -12.28 1.03
N ARG A 136 2.93 -11.83 2.16
CA ARG A 136 2.67 -12.39 3.49
C ARG A 136 1.20 -12.19 3.89
N HIS A 137 0.65 -11.00 3.67
CA HIS A 137 -0.76 -10.70 3.91
C HIS A 137 -1.68 -11.67 3.16
N HIS A 138 -1.46 -11.94 1.87
CA HIS A 138 -2.26 -12.91 1.10
C HIS A 138 -2.02 -14.38 1.50
N THR A 139 -0.93 -14.68 2.19
CA THR A 139 -0.63 -16.03 2.68
C THR A 139 -1.31 -16.30 4.02
N ASP A 140 -1.30 -15.30 4.91
CA ASP A 140 -1.73 -15.40 6.30
C ASP A 140 -2.77 -14.30 6.63
N THR A 141 -3.75 -14.05 5.76
CA THR A 141 -4.69 -12.89 5.83
C THR A 141 -5.45 -12.83 7.17
N ILE A 142 -5.32 -11.71 7.89
CA ILE A 142 -5.87 -11.51 9.24
C ILE A 142 -5.57 -12.68 10.21
N ILE A 143 -4.41 -13.34 10.05
CA ILE A 143 -3.86 -14.21 11.09
C ILE A 143 -3.01 -13.31 12.01
N VAL A 144 -3.43 -13.19 13.27
CA VAL A 144 -2.80 -12.27 14.22
C VAL A 144 -1.36 -12.70 14.49
N GLY A 145 -0.43 -11.74 14.46
CA GLY A 145 1.01 -12.00 14.60
C GLY A 145 1.67 -12.54 13.34
N ARG A 146 0.94 -12.70 12.22
CA ARG A 146 1.48 -13.14 10.93
C ARG A 146 1.27 -12.11 9.83
N ASP A 147 0.10 -11.49 9.80
CA ASP A 147 -0.28 -10.50 8.80
C ASP A 147 0.28 -9.10 9.13
N PRO A 148 1.22 -8.55 8.32
CA PRO A 148 1.73 -7.18 8.51
C PRO A 148 0.70 -6.08 8.21
N GLU A 149 -0.40 -6.39 7.52
CA GLU A 149 -1.29 -5.42 6.89
C GLU A 149 -2.68 -5.35 7.53
N ILE A 150 -2.85 -5.85 8.76
CA ILE A 150 -4.11 -5.74 9.50
C ILE A 150 -4.44 -4.25 9.75
N PRO A 151 -5.51 -3.70 9.13
CA PRO A 151 -5.73 -2.26 9.13
C PRO A 151 -6.34 -1.73 10.43
N SER A 152 -7.02 -2.60 11.19
CA SER A 152 -7.67 -2.24 12.44
C SER A 152 -7.59 -3.38 13.46
N PRO A 153 -6.48 -3.46 14.23
CA PRO A 153 -6.37 -4.34 15.40
C PRO A 153 -7.51 -4.15 16.40
N ARG A 154 -7.70 -5.12 17.30
CA ARG A 154 -8.75 -5.08 18.32
C ARG A 154 -8.16 -4.83 19.71
N PRO A 155 -8.65 -3.82 20.45
CA PRO A 155 -9.72 -2.88 20.09
C PRO A 155 -9.28 -1.86 19.00
N PRO A 156 -10.22 -1.33 18.19
CA PRO A 156 -9.90 -0.41 17.08
C PRO A 156 -9.37 0.94 17.57
N ASP A 157 -8.32 1.44 16.91
CA ASP A 157 -7.78 2.79 17.10
C ASP A 157 -8.56 3.80 16.25
N LEU A 158 -9.69 4.29 16.77
CA LEU A 158 -10.56 5.24 16.04
C LEU A 158 -9.85 6.54 15.67
N LEU A 159 -8.95 7.04 16.53
CA LEU A 159 -8.14 8.22 16.22
C LEU A 159 -7.14 7.90 15.11
N GLY A 160 -6.54 6.71 15.12
CA GLY A 160 -5.71 6.21 14.03
C GLY A 160 -6.43 6.17 12.69
N ILE A 161 -7.65 5.66 12.68
CA ILE A 161 -8.51 5.62 11.49
C ILE A 161 -8.82 7.03 10.99
N ALA A 162 -9.20 7.96 11.88
CA ALA A 162 -9.45 9.35 11.50
C ALA A 162 -8.21 10.03 10.91
N LEU A 163 -7.02 9.79 11.49
CA LEU A 163 -5.76 10.33 11.00
C LEU A 163 -5.28 9.66 9.71
N ALA A 164 -5.75 8.45 9.39
CA ALA A 164 -5.43 7.74 8.16
C ALA A 164 -6.03 8.41 6.91
N VAL A 165 -7.10 9.21 7.06
CA VAL A 165 -7.68 10.04 5.96
C VAL A 165 -6.60 10.89 5.28
N PHE A 166 -5.63 11.35 6.06
CA PHE A 166 -4.52 12.19 5.59
C PHE A 166 -3.16 11.49 5.69
N SER A 167 -3.13 10.16 5.85
CA SER A 167 -1.88 9.38 6.04
C SER A 167 -0.98 9.90 7.17
N LEU A 168 -1.53 10.54 8.22
CA LEU A 168 -0.72 11.26 9.23
C LEU A 168 0.02 10.34 10.21
N LYS A 169 -0.41 9.08 10.34
CA LYS A 169 0.34 8.06 11.09
C LYS A 169 1.21 7.20 10.18
N SER A 170 0.65 6.69 9.08
CA SER A 170 1.32 5.79 8.15
C SER A 170 2.44 6.47 7.37
N GLY A 171 2.19 7.67 6.82
CA GLY A 171 3.16 8.39 6.01
C GLY A 171 4.49 8.65 6.72
N PRO A 172 4.51 9.27 7.92
CA PRO A 172 5.76 9.49 8.65
C PRO A 172 6.46 8.19 9.07
N LYS A 173 5.69 7.12 9.37
CA LYS A 173 6.24 5.80 9.70
C LYS A 173 6.96 5.20 8.49
N GLU A 174 6.34 5.24 7.31
CA GLU A 174 6.94 4.73 6.07
C GLU A 174 8.16 5.56 5.66
N LEU A 175 8.11 6.90 5.75
CA LEU A 175 9.28 7.74 5.50
C LEU A 175 10.44 7.44 6.49
N SER A 176 10.12 7.17 7.75
CA SER A 176 11.12 6.78 8.75
C SER A 176 11.78 5.44 8.41
N LYS A 177 11.01 4.45 7.91
CA LYS A 177 11.56 3.19 7.40
C LYS A 177 12.46 3.41 6.19
N VAL A 178 12.04 4.24 5.22
CA VAL A 178 12.87 4.59 4.06
C VAL A 178 14.21 5.18 4.49
N LEU A 179 14.22 6.06 5.51
CA LEU A 179 15.47 6.59 6.07
C LEU A 179 16.33 5.50 6.74
N LEU A 180 15.72 4.57 7.49
CA LEU A 180 16.43 3.41 8.03
C LEU A 180 17.05 2.56 6.91
N HIS A 181 16.29 2.28 5.85
CA HIS A 181 16.72 1.45 4.73
C HIS A 181 17.88 2.09 3.94
N CYS A 182 17.98 3.42 3.91
CA CYS A 182 19.15 4.11 3.33
C CYS A 182 20.46 3.71 4.01
N THR A 183 20.40 3.38 5.31
CA THR A 183 21.56 2.90 6.10
C THR A 183 21.88 1.42 5.91
N GLY A 184 21.12 0.71 5.07
CA GLY A 184 21.33 -0.72 4.81
C GLY A 184 20.79 -1.65 5.89
N ARG A 185 19.78 -1.22 6.64
CA ARG A 185 19.16 -1.97 7.74
C ARG A 185 17.68 -2.19 7.47
N LEU A 186 17.14 -3.26 8.02
CA LEU A 186 15.70 -3.53 8.12
C LEU A 186 15.27 -3.45 9.58
N ASN A 187 13.98 -3.33 9.84
CA ASN A 187 13.43 -3.59 11.16
C ASN A 187 13.13 -5.09 11.35
N ALA A 188 12.96 -5.51 12.61
CA ALA A 188 12.76 -6.92 12.97
C ALA A 188 11.52 -7.54 12.29
N ALA A 189 10.47 -6.76 12.02
CA ALA A 189 9.28 -7.27 11.34
C ALA A 189 9.54 -7.53 9.86
N GLU A 190 10.26 -6.63 9.18
CA GLU A 190 10.66 -6.79 7.77
C GLU A 190 11.57 -7.99 7.53
N GLU A 191 12.43 -8.31 8.50
CA GLU A 191 13.31 -9.48 8.42
C GLU A 191 12.55 -10.81 8.35
N THR A 192 11.29 -10.87 8.82
CA THR A 192 10.48 -12.10 8.82
C THR A 192 9.84 -12.43 7.47
N TYR A 193 9.74 -11.45 6.57
CA TYR A 193 9.05 -11.62 5.29
C TYR A 193 9.86 -11.17 4.06
N ILE A 194 10.94 -10.39 4.22
CA ILE A 194 11.81 -9.99 3.10
C ILE A 194 12.97 -10.99 2.96
N PRO A 195 13.05 -11.75 1.85
CA PRO A 195 14.16 -12.65 1.57
C PRO A 195 15.50 -11.90 1.49
N GLU A 196 16.58 -12.54 1.96
CA GLU A 196 17.92 -11.94 2.01
C GLU A 196 18.39 -11.43 0.65
N GLU A 197 18.12 -12.20 -0.40
CA GLU A 197 18.47 -11.90 -1.78
C GLU A 197 17.71 -10.68 -2.34
N GLU A 198 16.64 -10.21 -1.70
CA GLU A 198 15.87 -9.04 -2.14
C GLU A 198 16.25 -7.75 -1.37
N ARG A 199 16.92 -7.88 -0.21
CA ARG A 199 17.22 -6.75 0.70
C ARG A 199 18.04 -5.65 0.04
N TYR A 200 18.95 -5.99 -0.87
CA TYR A 200 19.74 -5.00 -1.60
C TYR A 200 18.88 -4.03 -2.43
N LYS A 201 17.72 -4.50 -2.93
CA LYS A 201 16.78 -3.67 -3.70
C LYS A 201 16.03 -2.70 -2.80
N VAL A 202 15.71 -3.09 -1.56
CA VAL A 202 15.16 -2.19 -0.52
C VAL A 202 16.10 -1.00 -0.35
N TYR A 203 17.36 -1.26 -0.01
CA TYR A 203 18.32 -0.19 0.26
C TYR A 203 18.59 0.72 -0.94
N ARG A 204 18.61 0.14 -2.16
CA ARG A 204 18.72 0.92 -3.39
C ARG A 204 17.50 1.80 -3.61
N ASN A 205 16.29 1.24 -3.50
CA ASN A 205 15.04 1.96 -3.76
C ASN A 205 14.83 3.08 -2.73
N ALA A 206 15.11 2.83 -1.45
CA ALA A 206 15.10 3.84 -0.40
C ALA A 206 15.99 5.06 -0.72
N ARG A 207 17.22 4.84 -1.20
CA ARG A 207 18.13 5.93 -1.60
C ARG A 207 17.60 6.73 -2.79
N ILE A 208 16.97 6.04 -3.76
CA ILE A 208 16.32 6.70 -4.90
C ILE A 208 15.17 7.59 -4.40
N TRP A 209 14.34 7.09 -3.48
CA TRP A 209 13.25 7.88 -2.89
C TRP A 209 13.76 9.13 -2.18
N VAL A 210 14.78 8.99 -1.32
CA VAL A 210 15.39 10.13 -0.63
C VAL A 210 15.98 11.13 -1.63
N MET A 211 16.60 10.66 -2.71
CA MET A 211 17.11 11.55 -3.76
C MET A 211 15.99 12.31 -4.46
N ILE A 212 14.87 11.66 -4.78
CA ILE A 212 13.69 12.32 -5.37
C ILE A 212 13.15 13.39 -4.42
N TYR A 213 12.95 13.06 -3.14
CA TYR A 213 12.48 14.04 -2.16
C TYR A 213 13.47 15.18 -1.94
N ALA A 214 14.78 14.91 -1.93
CA ALA A 214 15.80 15.94 -1.83
C ALA A 214 15.76 16.92 -3.02
N VAL A 215 15.54 16.43 -4.24
CA VAL A 215 15.35 17.27 -5.43
C VAL A 215 14.08 18.12 -5.31
N VAL A 216 12.98 17.55 -4.84
CA VAL A 216 11.72 18.29 -4.64
C VAL A 216 11.88 19.38 -3.57
N ILE A 217 12.53 19.06 -2.45
CA ILE A 217 12.80 20.02 -1.37
C ILE A 217 13.73 21.13 -1.86
N ALA A 218 14.78 20.79 -2.62
CA ALA A 218 15.65 21.79 -3.23
C ALA A 218 14.87 22.71 -4.17
N ALA A 219 13.95 22.17 -4.99
CA ALA A 219 13.08 22.96 -5.85
C ALA A 219 12.16 23.91 -5.06
N VAL A 220 11.65 23.48 -3.90
CA VAL A 220 10.87 24.36 -2.99
C VAL A 220 11.74 25.52 -2.50
N ILE A 221 12.96 25.24 -2.03
CA ILE A 221 13.88 26.26 -1.52
C ILE A 221 14.27 27.25 -2.62
N ILE A 222 14.63 26.76 -3.81
CA ILE A 222 15.07 27.59 -4.94
C ILE A 222 13.92 28.46 -5.47
N SER A 223 12.71 27.90 -5.56
CA SER A 223 11.54 28.64 -6.06
C SER A 223 10.87 29.54 -5.01
N GLY A 224 11.19 29.35 -3.72
CA GLY A 224 10.48 30.00 -2.62
C GLY A 224 9.00 29.62 -2.54
N SER A 225 8.60 28.49 -3.11
CA SER A 225 7.21 28.08 -3.25
C SER A 225 7.01 26.61 -2.85
N ILE A 226 5.92 26.31 -2.15
CA ILE A 226 5.52 24.93 -1.82
C ILE A 226 5.02 24.15 -3.05
N LEU A 227 4.83 24.81 -4.19
CA LEU A 227 4.25 24.21 -5.40
C LEU A 227 4.88 22.87 -5.82
N PRO A 228 6.23 22.67 -5.80
CA PRO A 228 6.81 21.35 -6.11
C PRO A 228 6.30 20.23 -5.18
N LEU A 229 6.08 20.52 -3.90
CA LEU A 229 5.51 19.55 -2.95
C LEU A 229 4.02 19.27 -3.21
N MET A 230 3.29 20.19 -3.85
CA MET A 230 1.92 19.95 -4.28
C MET A 230 1.82 18.90 -5.40
N TYR A 231 2.92 18.65 -6.13
CA TYR A 231 2.99 17.62 -7.17
C TYR A 231 3.58 16.30 -6.69
N ILE A 232 4.51 16.34 -5.73
CA ILE A 232 5.21 15.16 -5.22
C ILE A 232 5.29 15.22 -3.69
N GLY A 233 4.85 14.17 -3.01
CA GLY A 233 4.86 14.07 -1.56
C GLY A 233 3.52 14.43 -0.93
N LEU A 234 3.10 15.69 -0.94
CA LEU A 234 1.82 16.10 -0.30
C LEU A 234 0.57 15.38 -0.86
N PRO A 235 0.47 15.09 -2.18
CA PRO A 235 -0.67 14.33 -2.72
C PRO A 235 -0.89 12.97 -2.04
N SER A 236 0.18 12.32 -1.57
CA SER A 236 0.09 11.05 -0.82
C SER A 236 -0.54 11.20 0.57
N PHE A 237 -0.67 12.43 1.06
CA PHE A 237 -1.35 12.77 2.32
C PHE A 237 -2.75 13.28 2.03
N TYR A 238 -2.91 14.38 1.29
CA TYR A 238 -4.23 14.99 1.09
C TYR A 238 -5.13 14.24 0.10
N GLY A 239 -4.57 13.33 -0.69
CA GLY A 239 -5.25 12.59 -1.75
C GLY A 239 -5.48 11.11 -1.47
N ALA A 240 -5.11 10.60 -0.29
CA ALA A 240 -5.15 9.16 0.06
C ALA A 240 -6.48 8.69 0.68
N TRP A 241 -7.42 9.60 0.93
CA TRP A 241 -8.62 9.32 1.69
C TRP A 241 -9.60 8.35 1.02
N GLU A 242 -9.69 8.33 -0.31
CA GLU A 242 -10.60 7.41 -1.02
C GLU A 242 -10.08 5.96 -0.92
N MET A 243 -8.77 5.75 -1.07
CA MET A 243 -8.14 4.44 -0.84
C MET A 243 -8.48 3.88 0.55
N LEU A 244 -8.52 4.72 1.59
CA LEU A 244 -8.88 4.27 2.94
C LEU A 244 -10.30 3.69 2.98
N LEU A 245 -11.26 4.26 2.24
CA LEU A 245 -12.63 3.77 2.20
C LEU A 245 -12.68 2.35 1.62
N CYS A 246 -11.91 2.08 0.57
CA CYS A 246 -11.82 0.75 -0.04
C CYS A 246 -11.04 -0.23 0.85
N GLY A 247 -9.81 0.11 1.23
CA GLY A 247 -8.90 -0.79 1.95
C GLY A 247 -9.34 -1.11 3.37
N LEU A 248 -9.90 -0.14 4.11
CA LEU A 248 -10.35 -0.38 5.49
C LEU A 248 -11.57 -1.32 5.50
N THR A 249 -12.55 -1.06 4.63
CA THR A 249 -13.83 -1.79 4.65
C THR A 249 -13.70 -3.23 4.17
N GLN A 250 -12.62 -3.56 3.46
CA GLN A 250 -12.27 -4.92 3.04
C GLN A 250 -12.20 -5.90 4.22
N HIS A 251 -11.62 -5.48 5.34
CA HIS A 251 -11.30 -6.36 6.47
C HIS A 251 -11.91 -5.93 7.81
N ILE A 252 -12.26 -4.65 7.97
CA ILE A 252 -12.65 -4.12 9.28
C ILE A 252 -13.85 -4.89 9.87
N GLY A 253 -13.67 -5.33 11.12
CA GLY A 253 -14.69 -6.05 11.89
C GLY A 253 -14.94 -7.50 11.47
N LEU A 254 -14.19 -8.05 10.52
CA LEU A 254 -14.31 -9.46 10.09
C LEU A 254 -13.44 -10.39 10.93
N ALA A 255 -13.65 -11.71 10.82
CA ALA A 255 -13.01 -12.70 11.68
C ALA A 255 -11.48 -12.70 11.54
N GLU A 256 -10.79 -12.83 12.67
CA GLU A 256 -9.33 -13.02 12.74
C GLU A 256 -9.07 -14.52 12.98
N ASP A 257 -7.91 -15.02 12.55
CA ASP A 257 -7.47 -16.41 12.75
C ASP A 257 -8.40 -17.47 12.12
N VAL A 258 -9.00 -17.14 10.97
CA VAL A 258 -9.89 -18.05 10.22
C VAL A 258 -9.35 -18.25 8.81
N LEU A 259 -9.16 -19.52 8.43
CA LEU A 259 -8.63 -19.96 7.13
C LEU A 259 -9.68 -19.97 6.01
N ASP A 260 -10.54 -18.95 5.97
CA ASP A 260 -11.57 -18.76 4.95
C ASP A 260 -11.75 -17.28 4.62
N HIS A 261 -11.31 -16.90 3.42
CA HIS A 261 -11.39 -15.53 2.92
C HIS A 261 -12.82 -14.95 2.93
N ARG A 262 -13.86 -15.80 2.89
CA ARG A 262 -15.26 -15.36 2.93
C ARG A 262 -15.68 -14.82 4.30
N LEU A 263 -14.93 -15.17 5.35
CA LEU A 263 -15.21 -14.76 6.73
C LEU A 263 -14.34 -13.60 7.19
N ASN A 264 -13.26 -13.32 6.46
CA ASN A 264 -12.26 -12.30 6.81
C ASN A 264 -12.04 -11.22 5.72
N CYS A 265 -12.67 -11.34 4.54
CA CYS A 265 -12.62 -10.35 3.45
C CYS A 265 -14.02 -9.99 2.92
N ARG A 266 -14.18 -8.78 2.40
CA ARG A 266 -15.33 -8.33 1.59
C ARG A 266 -14.86 -7.90 0.20
N THR A 267 -15.75 -8.03 -0.78
CA THR A 267 -15.63 -7.27 -2.04
C THR A 267 -16.09 -5.84 -1.78
N VAL A 268 -15.27 -4.87 -2.16
CA VAL A 268 -15.50 -3.43 -1.96
C VAL A 268 -15.42 -2.71 -3.29
#